data_AF-A0A5D4I0V0-F1
#
_entry.id   AF-A0A5D4I0V0-F1
#
_cell.length_a   1.000
_cell.length_b   1.000
_cell.length_c   1.000
_cell.angle_alpha   90.00
_cell.angle_beta   90.00
_cell.angle_gamma   90.00
#
_symmetry.space_group_name_H-M   'P 1'
#
loop_
_entity.id
_entity.type
_entity.pdbx_description
1 polymer ?
#
loop_
_entity_poly.entity_id
_entity_poly.type
_entity_poly.pdbx_seq_one_letter_code
_entity_poly.pdbx_strand_id
1 'polypeptide(L)'
;MSTTPAPFRMPPEWAPHERTWMAWPGPNPTFASDAELAEARRAWAAVAGAVRRFEPVTMVVGPGQEERAAALLGPDVELVVRPLDDAWMRDIGPTFVTDGRTLAAVDWTFNGWGAQGWARWENDQHIARAVAELTGAPAHSSPLVNEGGAIHVDGEGTVLLTETVQLGEERNPGWSREQVEAEIHAHLGTEKAIWLPRGLTGDYGTYGTLGHVDIVAAFARPGTVLV
;
A
#
# COMPACT_ATOMS: atom_id res chain seq x y z
N MET A 1 20.82 24.46 20.33
CA MET A 1 21.33 24.03 19.02
C MET A 1 20.12 23.79 18.14
N SER A 2 19.93 24.60 17.10
CA SER A 2 18.84 24.42 16.15
C SER A 2 19.19 23.22 15.27
N THR A 3 18.70 22.03 15.63
CA THR A 3 18.78 20.87 14.76
C THR A 3 17.80 21.10 13.63
N THR A 4 18.30 21.34 12.41
CA THR A 4 17.49 21.20 11.20
C THR A 4 16.75 19.87 11.29
N PRO A 5 15.43 19.82 11.04
CA PRO A 5 14.69 18.56 11.03
C PRO A 5 15.39 17.58 10.07
N ALA A 6 15.49 16.31 10.47
CA ALA A 6 15.95 15.29 9.54
C ALA A 6 14.96 15.22 8.36
N PRO A 7 15.41 14.89 7.14
CA PRO A 7 14.47 14.64 6.05
C PRO A 7 13.58 13.45 6.41
N PHE A 8 12.31 13.51 5.99
CA PHE A 8 11.40 12.37 6.09
C PHE A 8 11.94 11.20 5.27
N ARG A 9 11.84 9.99 5.82
CA ARG A 9 12.19 8.75 5.14
C ARG A 9 11.15 7.68 5.41
N MET A 10 10.94 6.80 4.43
CA MET A 10 10.16 5.57 4.64
C MET A 10 11.01 4.58 5.45
N PRO A 11 10.57 4.18 6.66
CA PRO A 11 11.23 3.11 7.39
C PRO A 11 11.14 1.78 6.62
N PRO A 12 12.10 0.87 6.79
CA PRO A 12 11.95 -0.48 6.27
C PRO A 12 10.83 -1.21 7.02
N GLU A 13 10.20 -2.20 6.38
CA GLU A 13 9.03 -2.91 6.95
C GLU A 13 9.35 -3.76 8.20
N TRP A 14 10.63 -4.00 8.51
CA TRP A 14 11.03 -4.64 9.77
C TRP A 14 11.26 -3.65 10.91
N ALA A 15 11.12 -2.34 10.66
CA ALA A 15 11.18 -1.35 11.72
C ALA A 15 9.97 -1.53 12.67
N PRO A 16 10.08 -1.12 13.95
CA PRO A 16 8.94 -1.20 14.86
C PRO A 16 7.72 -0.43 14.34
N HIS A 17 6.57 -1.08 14.33
CA HIS A 17 5.30 -0.48 13.94
C HIS A 17 4.45 -0.13 15.16
N GLU A 18 3.61 0.89 15.02
CA GLU A 18 2.55 1.18 15.99
C GLU A 18 1.32 0.29 15.77
N ARG A 19 0.96 0.05 14.50
CA ARG A 19 -0.21 -0.74 14.09
C ARG A 19 -0.14 -1.15 12.62
N THR A 20 -0.94 -2.15 12.25
CA THR A 20 -1.21 -2.53 10.86
C THR A 20 -2.58 -2.01 10.42
N TRP A 21 -2.63 -1.46 9.22
CA TRP A 21 -3.89 -1.12 8.54
C TRP A 21 -4.26 -2.23 7.54
N MET A 22 -5.54 -2.58 7.49
CA MET A 22 -6.11 -3.51 6.52
C MET A 22 -7.40 -2.93 5.93
N ALA A 23 -7.84 -3.44 4.79
CA ALA A 23 -9.12 -3.10 4.17
C ALA A 23 -9.99 -4.35 4.07
N TRP A 24 -11.30 -4.20 4.28
CA TRP A 24 -12.23 -5.32 4.37
C TRP A 24 -12.85 -5.68 3.02
N PRO A 25 -12.90 -6.99 2.64
CA PRO A 25 -13.52 -7.40 1.38
C PRO A 25 -15.01 -7.04 1.30
N GLY A 26 -15.32 -6.12 0.40
CA GLY A 26 -16.67 -5.76 -0.04
C GLY A 26 -17.08 -6.55 -1.30
N PRO A 27 -18.39 -6.57 -1.66
CA PRO A 27 -18.82 -7.06 -2.96
C PRO A 27 -18.26 -6.19 -4.09
N ASN A 28 -17.51 -6.79 -5.02
CA ASN A 28 -16.95 -6.12 -6.19
C ASN A 28 -16.76 -7.12 -7.35
N PRO A 29 -16.32 -6.68 -8.55
CA PRO A 29 -16.19 -7.55 -9.72
C PRO A 29 -15.20 -8.72 -9.61
N THR A 30 -14.32 -8.74 -8.60
CA THR A 30 -13.34 -9.83 -8.42
C THR A 30 -13.97 -11.11 -7.86
N PHE A 31 -15.12 -10.99 -7.18
CA PHE A 31 -15.85 -12.12 -6.61
C PHE A 31 -17.02 -12.51 -7.50
N ALA A 32 -17.02 -13.75 -7.99
CA ALA A 32 -18.09 -14.27 -8.84
C ALA A 32 -19.33 -14.69 -8.03
N SER A 33 -19.20 -14.85 -6.71
CA SER A 33 -20.32 -15.23 -5.83
C SER A 33 -20.17 -14.75 -4.39
N ASP A 34 -21.29 -14.72 -3.66
CA ASP A 34 -21.29 -14.48 -2.21
C ASP A 34 -20.49 -15.53 -1.43
N ALA A 35 -20.35 -16.75 -1.96
CA ALA A 35 -19.58 -17.81 -1.34
C ALA A 35 -18.07 -17.52 -1.39
N GLU A 36 -17.57 -17.07 -2.55
CA GLU A 36 -16.18 -16.64 -2.72
C GLU A 36 -15.86 -15.41 -1.85
N LEU A 37 -16.76 -14.42 -1.83
CA LEU A 37 -16.61 -13.26 -0.95
C LEU A 37 -16.58 -13.65 0.53
N ALA A 38 -17.44 -14.59 0.94
CA ALA A 38 -17.44 -15.10 2.31
C ALA A 38 -16.14 -15.87 2.64
N GLU A 39 -15.56 -16.57 1.67
CA GLU A 39 -14.25 -17.22 1.82
C GLU A 39 -13.12 -16.20 1.99
N ALA A 40 -13.06 -15.19 1.13
CA ALA A 40 -12.09 -14.11 1.24
C ALA A 40 -12.18 -13.40 2.60
N ARG A 41 -13.39 -13.11 3.09
CA ARG A 41 -13.60 -12.51 4.42
C ARG A 41 -13.06 -13.36 5.57
N ARG A 42 -13.22 -14.69 5.48
CA ARG A 42 -12.64 -15.61 6.49
C ARG A 42 -11.11 -15.58 6.42
N ALA A 43 -10.52 -15.54 5.23
CA ALA A 43 -9.07 -15.42 5.06
C ALA A 43 -8.55 -14.08 5.62
N TRP A 44 -9.19 -12.96 5.30
CA TRP A 44 -8.84 -11.63 5.83
C TRP A 44 -8.94 -11.59 7.36
N ALA A 45 -10.00 -12.15 7.94
CA ALA A 45 -10.14 -12.22 9.39
C ALA A 45 -9.06 -13.09 10.04
N ALA A 46 -8.67 -14.20 9.41
CA ALA A 46 -7.58 -15.02 9.89
C ALA A 46 -6.22 -14.29 9.86
N VAL A 47 -5.94 -13.51 8.80
CA VAL A 47 -4.74 -12.66 8.72
C VAL A 47 -4.76 -11.58 9.79
N ALA A 48 -5.87 -10.84 9.93
CA ALA A 48 -6.00 -9.81 10.96
C ALA A 48 -5.81 -10.39 12.37
N GLY A 49 -6.41 -11.55 12.66
CA GLY A 49 -6.23 -12.25 13.93
C GLY A 49 -4.78 -12.72 14.17
N ALA A 50 -4.07 -13.11 13.12
CA ALA A 50 -2.66 -13.49 13.21
C ALA A 50 -1.76 -12.28 13.51
N VAL A 51 -1.94 -11.17 12.79
CA VAL A 51 -1.19 -9.91 13.00
C VAL A 51 -1.48 -9.33 14.38
N ARG A 52 -2.73 -9.43 14.86
CA ARG A 52 -3.17 -8.88 16.15
C ARG A 52 -2.37 -9.41 17.36
N ARG A 53 -1.76 -10.58 17.21
CA ARG A 53 -0.89 -11.18 18.24
C ARG A 53 0.42 -10.41 18.45
N PHE A 54 0.81 -9.58 17.50
CA PHE A 54 2.07 -8.82 17.50
C PHE A 54 1.83 -7.32 17.66
N GLU A 55 0.78 -6.78 17.02
CA GLU A 55 0.47 -5.34 17.06
C GLU A 55 -1.04 -5.08 16.88
N PRO A 56 -1.55 -3.89 17.24
CA PRO A 56 -2.93 -3.49 16.94
C PRO A 56 -3.22 -3.53 15.43
N VAL A 57 -4.46 -3.88 15.08
CA VAL A 57 -4.96 -3.88 13.71
C VAL A 57 -6.14 -2.93 13.59
N THR A 58 -6.11 -2.06 12.58
CA THR A 58 -7.26 -1.25 12.17
C THR A 58 -7.74 -1.72 10.80
N MET A 59 -9.02 -2.11 10.73
CA MET A 59 -9.69 -2.53 9.52
C MET A 59 -10.54 -1.37 8.98
N VAL A 60 -10.23 -0.92 7.77
CA VAL A 60 -11.11 -0.03 7.00
C VAL A 60 -12.22 -0.86 6.38
N VAL A 61 -13.47 -0.48 6.64
CA VAL A 61 -14.66 -1.23 6.25
C VAL A 61 -15.59 -0.32 5.45
N GLY A 62 -16.09 -0.83 4.32
CA GLY A 62 -17.11 -0.15 3.53
C GLY A 62 -18.42 0.07 4.31
N PRO A 63 -19.16 1.17 4.09
CA PRO A 63 -20.43 1.42 4.77
C PRO A 63 -21.42 0.27 4.62
N GLY A 64 -22.06 -0.13 5.73
CA GLY A 64 -23.01 -1.25 5.77
C GLY A 64 -22.37 -2.65 5.83
N GLN A 65 -21.04 -2.76 5.92
CA GLN A 65 -20.34 -4.04 6.12
C GLN A 65 -19.84 -4.25 7.56
N GLU A 66 -20.05 -3.29 8.46
CA GLU A 66 -19.50 -3.23 9.82
C GLU A 66 -19.91 -4.44 10.66
N GLU A 67 -21.19 -4.77 10.67
CA GLU A 67 -21.72 -5.90 11.45
C GLU A 67 -21.11 -7.23 11.00
N ARG A 68 -20.97 -7.42 9.69
CA ARG A 68 -20.36 -8.62 9.10
C ARG A 68 -18.87 -8.72 9.40
N ALA A 69 -18.16 -7.58 9.33
CA ALA A 69 -16.75 -7.51 9.67
C ALA A 69 -16.53 -7.80 11.16
N ALA A 70 -17.27 -7.14 12.04
CA ALA A 70 -17.21 -7.33 13.49
C ALA A 70 -17.47 -8.79 13.91
N ALA A 71 -18.43 -9.46 13.26
CA ALA A 71 -18.75 -10.85 13.54
C ALA A 71 -17.59 -11.82 13.27
N LEU A 72 -16.70 -11.51 12.32
CA LEU A 72 -15.55 -12.34 11.95
C LEU A 72 -14.24 -11.89 12.61
N LEU A 73 -14.06 -10.59 12.81
CA LEU A 73 -12.82 -10.00 13.35
C LEU A 73 -12.78 -10.00 14.89
N GLY A 74 -13.96 -9.99 15.52
CA GLY A 74 -14.07 -9.85 16.98
C GLY A 74 -13.80 -8.42 17.46
N PRO A 75 -13.87 -8.18 18.78
CA PRO A 75 -13.80 -6.84 19.36
C PRO A 75 -12.38 -6.24 19.42
N ASP A 76 -11.34 -7.06 19.19
CA ASP A 76 -9.94 -6.65 19.35
C ASP A 76 -9.34 -5.99 18.11
N VAL A 77 -10.09 -5.93 17.00
CA VAL A 77 -9.75 -5.23 15.77
C VAL A 77 -10.57 -3.95 15.71
N GLU A 78 -9.90 -2.81 15.57
CA GLU A 78 -10.56 -1.52 15.43
C GLU A 78 -11.20 -1.42 14.04
N LEU A 79 -12.47 -1.04 13.96
CA LEU A 79 -13.17 -0.84 12.68
C LEU A 79 -13.33 0.65 12.39
N VAL A 80 -12.93 1.05 11.19
CA VAL A 80 -13.10 2.41 10.67
C VAL A 80 -13.95 2.34 9.41
N VAL A 81 -15.06 3.09 9.40
CA VAL A 81 -15.96 3.10 8.24
C VAL A 81 -15.52 4.17 7.22
N ARG A 82 -15.21 3.75 6.00
CA ARG A 82 -14.94 4.64 4.84
C ARG A 82 -15.48 3.99 3.56
N PRO A 83 -15.99 4.77 2.59
CA PRO A 83 -16.25 4.26 1.24
C PRO A 83 -15.02 3.53 0.71
N LEU A 84 -15.22 2.34 0.15
CA LEU A 84 -14.17 1.41 -0.22
C LEU A 84 -14.69 0.53 -1.37
N ASP A 85 -13.89 0.38 -2.43
CA ASP A 85 -14.23 -0.43 -3.60
C ASP A 85 -13.62 -1.84 -3.50
N ASP A 86 -12.37 -1.94 -3.04
CA ASP A 86 -11.67 -3.22 -2.85
C ASP A 86 -10.77 -3.25 -1.60
N ALA A 87 -10.21 -4.42 -1.27
CA ALA A 87 -9.60 -4.70 0.02
C ALA A 87 -8.06 -4.64 0.06
N TRP A 88 -7.44 -3.88 -0.86
CA TRP A 88 -5.99 -3.87 -1.07
C TRP A 88 -5.28 -2.73 -0.36
N MET A 89 -5.34 -2.71 0.98
CA MET A 89 -4.73 -1.64 1.82
C MET A 89 -3.24 -1.39 1.53
N ARG A 90 -2.50 -2.41 1.08
CA ARG A 90 -1.11 -2.26 0.64
C ARG A 90 -0.96 -1.20 -0.46
N ASP A 91 -1.93 -1.12 -1.37
CA ASP A 91 -1.83 -0.31 -2.58
C ASP A 91 -2.56 1.02 -2.45
N ILE A 92 -3.71 1.00 -1.76
CA ILE A 92 -4.60 2.16 -1.62
C ILE A 92 -4.33 2.97 -0.34
N GLY A 93 -3.55 2.40 0.58
CA GLY A 93 -3.17 3.03 1.84
C GLY A 93 -2.01 4.01 1.66
N PRO A 94 -1.76 4.86 2.68
CA PRO A 94 -0.65 5.79 2.62
C PRO A 94 0.68 5.05 2.80
N THR A 95 1.74 5.57 2.20
CA THR A 95 3.11 5.18 2.56
C THR A 95 3.59 6.08 3.68
N PHE A 96 3.68 5.57 4.90
CA PHE A 96 4.14 6.36 6.05
C PHE A 96 5.65 6.63 5.99
N VAL A 97 6.02 7.88 6.32
CA VAL A 97 7.40 8.36 6.38
C VAL A 97 7.61 9.15 7.68
N THR A 98 8.85 9.18 8.18
CA THR A 98 9.18 9.88 9.43
C THR A 98 10.54 10.56 9.39
N ASP A 99 10.69 11.67 10.11
CA ASP A 99 11.98 12.30 10.44
C ASP A 99 12.56 11.80 11.77
N GLY A 100 11.98 10.74 12.35
CA GLY A 100 12.30 10.18 13.66
C GLY A 100 11.57 10.86 14.83
N ARG A 101 10.77 11.91 14.58
CA ARG A 101 9.96 12.60 15.59
C ARG A 101 8.50 12.75 15.17
N THR A 102 8.28 12.99 13.88
CA THR A 102 6.99 13.28 13.28
C THR A 102 6.69 12.19 12.27
N LEU A 103 5.44 11.75 12.22
CA LEU A 103 4.91 10.88 11.17
C LEU A 103 4.30 11.75 10.08
N ALA A 104 4.52 11.43 8.82
CA ALA A 104 3.81 11.96 7.68
C ALA A 104 3.36 10.80 6.77
N ALA A 105 2.40 11.06 5.89
CA ALA A 105 1.82 10.07 4.99
C ALA A 105 2.02 10.51 3.55
N VAL A 106 2.62 9.67 2.71
CA VAL A 106 2.63 9.89 1.27
C VAL A 106 1.33 9.34 0.69
N ASP A 107 0.64 10.18 -0.06
CA ASP A 107 -0.64 9.95 -0.71
C ASP A 107 -0.40 9.88 -2.22
N TRP A 108 -0.13 8.67 -2.72
CA TRP A 108 0.11 8.43 -4.14
C TRP A 108 -1.19 8.57 -4.94
N THR A 109 -1.07 8.87 -6.24
CA THR A 109 -2.22 8.76 -7.12
C THR A 109 -2.51 7.28 -7.36
N PHE A 110 -3.65 6.76 -6.89
CA PHE A 110 -4.08 5.40 -7.19
C PHE A 110 -5.08 5.41 -8.35
N ASN A 111 -4.95 4.47 -9.31
CA ASN A 111 -5.83 4.41 -10.48
C ASN A 111 -6.39 3.01 -10.79
N GLY A 112 -6.41 2.08 -9.83
CA GLY A 112 -6.86 0.70 -10.08
C GLY A 112 -5.88 -0.08 -10.95
N TRP A 113 -4.60 -0.06 -10.58
CA TRP A 113 -3.50 -0.77 -11.24
C TRP A 113 -3.43 -0.58 -12.76
N GLY A 114 -3.55 0.66 -13.22
CA GLY A 114 -3.50 1.02 -14.64
C GLY A 114 -4.87 1.22 -15.27
N ALA A 115 -5.85 1.68 -14.48
CA ALA A 115 -7.23 1.87 -14.91
C ALA A 115 -7.82 0.64 -15.61
N GLN A 116 -7.50 -0.55 -15.11
CA GLN A 116 -7.91 -1.80 -15.73
C GLN A 116 -9.44 -1.94 -15.71
N GLY A 117 -10.04 -2.49 -16.76
CA GLY A 117 -11.49 -2.49 -16.95
C GLY A 117 -12.32 -3.20 -15.87
N TRP A 118 -11.69 -4.06 -15.07
CA TRP A 118 -12.32 -4.75 -13.93
C TRP A 118 -12.25 -3.93 -12.63
N ALA A 119 -11.28 -3.03 -12.51
CA ALA A 119 -11.01 -2.31 -11.28
C ALA A 119 -12.03 -1.20 -11.06
N ARG A 120 -12.53 -1.11 -9.82
CA ARG A 120 -13.25 0.03 -9.27
C ARG A 120 -12.32 0.67 -8.26
N TRP A 121 -12.19 1.98 -8.30
CA TRP A 121 -11.19 2.70 -7.51
C TRP A 121 -11.58 4.13 -7.15
N GLU A 122 -12.82 4.51 -7.47
CA GLU A 122 -13.36 5.84 -7.26
C GLU A 122 -13.34 6.25 -5.79
N ASN A 123 -13.51 5.30 -4.87
CA ASN A 123 -13.38 5.46 -3.43
C ASN A 123 -11.97 5.10 -2.94
N ASP A 124 -11.34 4.07 -3.51
CA ASP A 124 -10.04 3.58 -3.06
C ASP A 124 -8.93 4.62 -3.16
N GLN A 125 -8.95 5.48 -4.20
CA GLN A 125 -8.02 6.60 -4.35
C GLN A 125 -8.06 7.64 -3.20
N HIS A 126 -9.04 7.55 -2.31
CA HIS A 126 -9.20 8.47 -1.18
C HIS A 126 -8.76 7.84 0.15
N ILE A 127 -8.42 6.55 0.18
CA ILE A 127 -8.12 5.82 1.42
C ILE A 127 -6.81 6.30 2.05
N ALA A 128 -5.74 6.51 1.26
CA ALA A 128 -4.47 7.01 1.78
C ALA A 128 -4.65 8.32 2.59
N ARG A 129 -5.36 9.29 2.00
CA ARG A 129 -5.71 10.55 2.68
C ARG A 129 -6.60 10.35 3.90
N ALA A 130 -7.61 9.48 3.82
CA ALA A 130 -8.48 9.19 4.96
C ALA A 130 -7.71 8.59 6.15
N VAL A 131 -6.75 7.70 5.89
CA VAL A 131 -5.87 7.12 6.92
C VAL A 131 -4.91 8.17 7.48
N ALA A 132 -4.36 9.05 6.65
CA ALA A 132 -3.54 10.18 7.11
C ALA A 132 -4.31 11.09 8.08
N GLU A 133 -5.57 11.42 7.76
CA GLU A 133 -6.44 12.22 8.64
C GLU A 133 -6.72 11.52 9.98
N LEU A 134 -6.97 10.21 9.97
CA LEU A 134 -7.24 9.43 11.18
C LEU A 134 -6.02 9.33 12.11
N THR A 135 -4.81 9.33 11.53
CA THR A 135 -3.55 9.30 12.29
C THR A 135 -3.07 10.69 12.69
N GLY A 136 -3.68 11.76 12.15
CA GLY A 136 -3.21 13.13 12.30
C GLY A 136 -1.89 13.42 11.57
N ALA A 137 -1.44 12.50 10.70
CA ALA A 137 -0.23 12.67 9.91
C ALA A 137 -0.51 13.66 8.75
N PRO A 138 0.34 14.68 8.51
CA PRO A 138 0.25 15.48 7.31
C PRO A 138 0.41 14.59 6.07
N ALA A 139 -0.49 14.79 5.10
CA ALA A 139 -0.45 14.09 3.83
C ALA A 139 0.41 14.86 2.81
N HIS A 140 1.31 14.16 2.13
CA HIS A 140 2.11 14.63 1.01
C HIS A 140 1.62 13.92 -0.25
N SER A 141 0.82 14.62 -1.05
CA SER A 141 0.28 14.05 -2.29
C SER A 141 1.34 14.06 -3.40
N SER A 142 1.43 12.95 -4.13
CA SER A 142 2.30 12.82 -5.30
C SER A 142 1.46 12.62 -6.57
N PRO A 143 1.82 13.28 -7.69
CA PRO A 143 1.16 13.05 -8.98
C PRO A 143 1.60 11.75 -9.64
N LEU A 144 2.61 11.05 -9.10
CA LEU A 144 3.03 9.74 -9.59
C LEU A 144 1.92 8.74 -9.30
N VAL A 145 1.49 8.01 -10.34
CA VAL A 145 0.63 6.86 -10.16
C VAL A 145 1.48 5.73 -9.62
N ASN A 146 1.24 5.34 -8.37
CA ASN A 146 2.03 4.36 -7.65
C ASN A 146 1.20 3.65 -6.58
N GLU A 147 1.55 2.39 -6.32
CA GLU A 147 1.01 1.56 -5.28
C GLU A 147 2.09 1.18 -4.24
N GLY A 148 1.69 0.91 -3.00
CA GLY A 148 2.64 0.46 -1.99
C GLY A 148 3.28 -0.90 -2.30
N GLY A 149 2.60 -1.83 -2.99
CA GLY A 149 3.19 -3.09 -3.44
C GLY A 149 4.18 -2.95 -4.61
N ALA A 150 4.19 -1.79 -5.28
CA ALA A 150 5.11 -1.48 -6.37
C ALA A 150 6.49 -0.98 -5.91
N ILE A 151 6.69 -0.83 -4.59
CA ILE A 151 7.92 -0.32 -3.99
C ILE A 151 8.35 -1.20 -2.80
N HIS A 152 9.65 -1.31 -2.57
CA HIS A 152 10.19 -1.87 -1.32
C HIS A 152 11.48 -1.15 -0.93
N VAL A 153 11.59 -0.66 0.30
CA VAL A 153 12.77 0.08 0.78
C VAL A 153 13.61 -0.73 1.78
N ASP A 154 14.91 -0.43 1.86
CA ASP A 154 15.82 -1.02 2.85
C ASP A 154 15.99 -0.18 4.13
N GLY A 155 15.45 1.04 4.15
CA GLY A 155 15.61 1.99 5.25
C GLY A 155 16.93 2.77 5.26
N GLU A 156 17.86 2.47 4.37
CA GLU A 156 19.20 3.08 4.26
C GLU A 156 19.40 3.82 2.93
N GLY A 157 18.30 4.06 2.20
CA GLY A 157 18.28 4.89 0.99
C GLY A 157 18.14 4.12 -0.31
N THR A 158 17.89 2.81 -0.27
CA THR A 158 17.64 2.00 -1.47
C THR A 158 16.16 1.65 -1.62
N VAL A 159 15.65 1.71 -2.85
CA VAL A 159 14.30 1.23 -3.22
C VAL A 159 14.38 0.20 -4.35
N LEU A 160 13.56 -0.85 -4.28
CA LEU A 160 13.30 -1.78 -5.38
C LEU A 160 12.08 -1.31 -6.16
N LEU A 161 12.16 -1.34 -7.49
CA LEU A 161 11.12 -0.92 -8.43
C LEU A 161 11.04 -1.90 -9.59
N THR A 162 9.90 -1.94 -10.29
CA THR A 162 9.78 -2.62 -11.58
C THR A 162 9.54 -1.63 -12.71
N GLU A 163 10.16 -1.88 -13.87
CA GLU A 163 9.95 -1.06 -15.07
C GLU A 163 8.49 -1.11 -15.54
N THR A 164 7.84 -2.27 -15.46
CA THR A 164 6.47 -2.46 -15.97
C THR A 164 5.42 -1.68 -15.21
N VAL A 165 5.62 -1.42 -13.91
CA VAL A 165 4.72 -0.56 -13.15
C VAL A 165 5.12 0.90 -13.37
N GLN A 166 6.33 1.27 -12.96
CA GLN A 166 6.67 2.69 -12.83
C GLN A 166 6.79 3.44 -14.16
N LEU A 167 7.17 2.74 -15.24
CA LEU A 167 7.27 3.29 -16.60
C LEU A 167 6.13 2.82 -17.51
N GLY A 168 5.13 2.14 -16.94
CA GLY A 168 3.98 1.67 -17.70
C GLY A 168 3.16 2.85 -18.25
N GLU A 169 2.75 2.75 -19.51
CA GLU A 169 1.89 3.77 -20.15
C GLU A 169 0.58 3.98 -19.38
N GLU A 170 0.10 2.94 -18.70
CA GLU A 170 -1.15 2.97 -17.95
C GLU A 170 -1.00 3.55 -16.53
N ARG A 171 0.26 3.74 -16.09
CA ARG A 171 0.60 4.39 -14.82
C ARG A 171 1.05 5.82 -15.05
N ASN A 172 2.22 5.97 -15.66
CA ASN A 172 2.94 7.24 -15.70
C ASN A 172 3.32 7.61 -17.14
N PRO A 173 2.32 7.80 -18.05
CA PRO A 173 2.61 8.09 -19.45
C PRO A 173 3.43 9.38 -19.58
N GLY A 174 4.56 9.29 -20.28
CA GLY A 174 5.45 10.41 -20.53
C GLY A 174 6.45 10.73 -19.41
N TRP A 175 6.44 10.00 -18.29
CA TRP A 175 7.48 10.12 -17.27
C TRP A 175 8.75 9.38 -17.70
N SER A 176 9.90 10.04 -17.59
CA SER A 176 11.20 9.40 -17.72
C SER A 176 11.58 8.67 -16.42
N ARG A 177 12.52 7.73 -16.53
CA ARG A 177 13.09 7.03 -15.36
C ARG A 177 13.63 8.00 -14.32
N GLU A 178 14.33 9.04 -14.76
CA GLU A 178 14.93 10.05 -13.88
C GLU A 178 13.85 10.87 -13.16
N GLN A 179 12.71 11.13 -13.81
CA GLN A 179 11.58 11.83 -13.18
C GLN A 179 10.91 10.96 -12.12
N VAL A 180 10.71 9.67 -12.42
CA VAL A 180 10.19 8.71 -11.43
C VAL A 180 11.14 8.59 -10.24
N GLU A 181 12.44 8.40 -10.48
CA GLU A 181 13.43 8.32 -9.41
C GLU A 181 13.43 9.59 -8.55
N ALA A 182 13.42 10.78 -9.16
CA ALA A 182 13.38 12.03 -8.43
C ALA A 182 12.15 12.15 -7.52
N GLU A 183 10.97 11.76 -8.01
CA GLU A 183 9.71 11.82 -7.26
C GLU A 183 9.68 10.81 -6.10
N ILE A 184 10.11 9.56 -6.37
CA ILE A 184 10.21 8.51 -5.35
C ILE A 184 11.23 8.89 -4.28
N HIS A 185 12.40 9.40 -4.67
CA HIS A 185 13.44 9.82 -3.74
C HIS A 185 12.99 11.00 -2.88
N ALA A 186 12.28 11.98 -3.46
CA ALA A 186 11.74 13.11 -2.73
C ALA A 186 10.73 12.70 -1.64
N HIS A 187 9.92 11.67 -1.90
CA HIS A 187 8.87 11.22 -0.97
C HIS A 187 9.34 10.17 0.02
N LEU A 188 10.18 9.22 -0.41
CA LEU A 188 10.63 8.11 0.43
C LEU A 188 11.95 8.38 1.17
N GLY A 189 12.64 9.47 0.82
CA GLY A 189 13.96 9.78 1.34
C GLY A 189 15.01 8.74 0.95
N THR A 190 14.85 8.16 -0.25
CA THR A 190 15.81 7.24 -0.86
C THR A 190 16.75 8.00 -1.81
N GLU A 191 17.86 7.38 -2.20
CA GLU A 191 18.89 7.97 -3.07
C GLU A 191 19.33 7.01 -4.19
N LYS A 192 18.88 5.75 -4.13
CA LYS A 192 19.23 4.71 -5.09
C LYS A 192 18.02 3.85 -5.43
N ALA A 193 17.72 3.71 -6.71
CA ALA A 193 16.76 2.74 -7.22
C ALA A 193 17.45 1.49 -7.78
N ILE A 194 16.89 0.32 -7.50
CA ILE A 194 17.22 -0.94 -8.18
C ILE A 194 16.01 -1.33 -9.02
N TRP A 195 16.21 -1.35 -10.33
CA TRP A 195 15.16 -1.62 -11.32
C TRP A 195 15.16 -3.08 -11.74
N LEU A 196 14.04 -3.74 -11.49
CA LEU A 196 13.73 -5.05 -12.06
C LEU A 196 12.97 -4.81 -13.38
N PRO A 197 13.27 -5.56 -14.45
CA PRO A 197 12.65 -5.31 -15.74
C PRO A 197 11.15 -5.63 -15.78
N ARG A 198 10.66 -6.49 -14.87
CA ARG A 198 9.26 -6.95 -14.82
C ARG A 198 8.97 -7.74 -13.53
N GLY A 199 7.69 -7.91 -13.22
CA GLY A 199 7.18 -8.81 -12.17
C GLY A 199 7.01 -10.27 -12.62
N LEU A 200 6.22 -11.04 -11.87
CA LEU A 200 5.93 -12.44 -12.17
C LEU A 200 4.84 -12.61 -13.22
N THR A 201 4.90 -13.67 -14.03
CA THR A 201 3.97 -13.92 -15.15
C THR A 201 2.48 -13.91 -14.75
N GLY A 202 2.14 -14.45 -13.57
CA GLY A 202 0.74 -14.52 -13.11
C GLY A 202 0.13 -13.14 -12.84
N ASP A 203 0.97 -12.14 -12.59
CA ASP A 203 0.60 -10.78 -12.23
C ASP A 203 0.27 -9.88 -13.44
N TYR A 204 0.35 -10.45 -14.64
CA TYR A 204 -0.12 -9.83 -15.89
C TYR A 204 -1.49 -10.37 -16.33
N GLY A 205 -2.10 -11.25 -15.53
CA GLY A 205 -3.45 -11.77 -15.77
C GLY A 205 -4.55 -10.76 -15.44
N THR A 206 -5.81 -11.17 -15.59
CA THR A 206 -6.99 -10.29 -15.47
C THR A 206 -7.06 -9.51 -14.17
N TYR A 207 -6.59 -10.03 -13.04
CA TYR A 207 -6.61 -9.34 -11.74
C TYR A 207 -5.22 -8.99 -11.23
N GLY A 208 -4.22 -9.01 -12.10
CA GLY A 208 -2.84 -8.74 -11.74
C GLY A 208 -2.53 -7.25 -11.67
N THR A 209 -1.45 -6.92 -10.99
CA THR A 209 -1.02 -5.54 -10.72
C THR A 209 -0.10 -4.96 -11.82
N LEU A 210 0.20 -5.75 -12.85
CA LEU A 210 1.13 -5.44 -13.95
C LEU A 210 2.61 -5.42 -13.54
N GLY A 211 2.95 -6.21 -12.51
CA GLY A 211 4.31 -6.56 -12.15
C GLY A 211 4.80 -5.84 -10.90
N HIS A 212 4.05 -5.94 -9.80
CA HIS A 212 4.53 -5.45 -8.50
C HIS A 212 5.84 -6.12 -8.07
N VAL A 213 6.61 -5.40 -7.26
CA VAL A 213 7.92 -5.87 -6.78
C VAL A 213 7.78 -6.75 -5.54
N ASP A 214 6.75 -6.54 -4.73
CA ASP A 214 6.51 -7.25 -3.47
C ASP A 214 6.26 -8.76 -3.63
N ILE A 215 5.84 -9.21 -4.82
CA ILE A 215 5.74 -10.63 -5.18
C ILE A 215 7.02 -11.22 -5.78
N VAL A 216 8.02 -10.39 -6.08
CA VAL A 216 9.30 -10.82 -6.70
C VAL A 216 10.43 -10.80 -5.68
N ALA A 217 10.56 -9.71 -4.94
CA ALA A 217 11.69 -9.50 -4.06
C ALA A 217 11.36 -8.57 -2.89
N ALA A 218 11.94 -8.86 -1.74
CA ALA A 218 11.80 -8.05 -0.53
C ALA A 218 13.15 -7.88 0.17
N PHE A 219 13.40 -6.70 0.75
CA PHE A 219 14.52 -6.54 1.66
C PHE A 219 14.20 -7.26 2.97
N ALA A 220 15.09 -8.14 3.43
CA ALA A 220 14.97 -8.79 4.74
C ALA A 220 15.72 -8.03 5.85
N ARG A 221 16.74 -7.27 5.46
CA ARG A 221 17.57 -6.36 6.26
C ARG A 221 18.46 -5.55 5.30
N PRO A 222 19.18 -4.51 5.76
CA PRO A 222 20.05 -3.75 4.88
C PRO A 222 21.06 -4.65 4.14
N GLY A 223 21.15 -4.44 2.83
CA GLY A 223 22.03 -5.22 1.93
C GLY A 223 21.65 -6.70 1.72
N THR A 224 20.49 -7.18 2.18
CA THR A 224 20.04 -8.56 1.97
C THR A 224 18.63 -8.59 1.37
N VAL A 225 18.47 -9.31 0.25
CA VAL A 225 17.21 -9.44 -0.48
C VAL A 225 16.77 -10.90 -0.51
N LEU A 226 15.48 -11.15 -0.33
CA LEU A 226 14.79 -12.42 -0.61
C LEU A 226 14.20 -12.35 -2.03
N VAL A 227 14.40 -13.41 -2.82
CA VAL A 227 13.94 -13.55 -4.22
C VAL A 227 13.43 -14.97 -4.43
#